data_AF-A0A923K1F8-F1
#
_entry.id   AF-A0A923K1F8-F1
#
_cell.length_a   1.000
_cell.length_b   1.000
_cell.length_c   1.000
_cell.angle_alpha   90.00
_cell.angle_beta   90.00
_cell.angle_gamma   90.00
#
_symmetry.space_group_name_H-M   'P 1'
#
loop_
_entity.id
_entity.type
_entity.pdbx_description
1 polymer ?
#
loop_
_entity_poly.entity_id
_entity_poly.type
_entity_poly.pdbx_seq_one_letter_code
_entity_poly.pdbx_strand_id
1 'polypeptide(L)' 'MKGISLETKKAYCAKTRRSNYVASLRLEGFTVSPDAAERELPTREELLRKYRKQS' A
#
# COMPACT_ATOMS: atom_id res chain seq x y z
N MET A 1 -9.37 -16.39 26.61
CA MET A 1 -9.64 -15.41 25.53
C MET A 1 -9.63 -16.14 24.20
N LYS A 2 -10.73 -16.14 23.42
CA LYS A 2 -10.64 -16.53 22.00
C LYS A 2 -9.72 -15.52 21.32
N GLY A 3 -8.56 -15.96 20.84
CA GLY A 3 -7.60 -15.10 20.15
C GLY A 3 -8.17 -14.55 18.85
N ILE A 4 -7.75 -13.35 18.46
CA ILE A 4 -8.08 -12.76 17.16
C ILE A 4 -7.56 -13.72 16.07
N SER A 5 -8.43 -14.07 15.11
CA SER A 5 -8.07 -14.98 14.02
C SER A 5 -7.00 -14.38 13.10
N LEU A 6 -6.27 -15.24 12.40
CA LEU A 6 -5.31 -14.80 11.38
C LEU A 6 -5.98 -13.97 10.28
N GLU A 7 -7.19 -14.37 9.85
CA GLU A 7 -7.94 -13.68 8.81
C GLU A 7 -8.35 -12.27 9.25
N THR A 8 -8.73 -12.09 10.51
CA THR A 8 -9.01 -10.76 11.07
C THR A 8 -7.77 -9.87 11.03
N LYS A 9 -6.58 -10.40 11.34
CA LYS A 9 -5.32 -9.64 11.27
C LYS A 9 -4.98 -9.26 9.83
N LYS A 10 -5.16 -10.17 8.88
CA LYS A 10 -4.93 -9.91 7.44
C LYS A 10 -5.88 -8.83 6.91
N ALA A 11 -7.17 -8.92 7.25
CA ALA A 11 -8.16 -7.93 6.86
C ALA A 11 -7.82 -6.53 7.39
N TYR A 12 -7.40 -6.45 8.65
CA TYR A 12 -6.96 -5.18 9.24
C TYR A 12 -5.73 -4.62 8.52
N CYS A 13 -4.70 -5.45 8.28
CA CYS A 13 -3.51 -5.04 7.55
C CYS A 13 -3.84 -4.54 6.13
N ALA A 14 -4.70 -5.26 5.39
CA ALA A 14 -5.14 -4.84 4.06
C ALA A 14 -5.84 -3.48 4.08
N LYS A 15 -6.64 -3.21 5.12
CA LYS A 15 -7.33 -1.93 5.33
C LYS A 15 -6.35 -0.78 5.61
N THR A 16 -5.33 -0.98 6.44
CA THR A 16 -4.50 0.13 6.94
C THR A 16 -3.13 0.27 6.31
N ARG A 17 -2.63 -0.71 5.53
CA ARG A 17 -1.23 -0.67 5.06
C ARG A 17 -0.90 0.58 4.24
N ARG A 18 -1.83 1.07 3.41
CA ARG A 18 -1.59 2.22 2.52
C ARG A 18 -1.49 3.53 3.31
N SER A 19 -2.44 3.78 4.21
CA SER A 19 -2.40 4.96 5.08
C SER A 19 -1.17 4.95 5.98
N ASN A 20 -0.81 3.78 6.52
CA ASN A 20 0.37 3.65 7.37
C ASN A 20 1.65 3.93 6.59
N TYR A 21 1.78 3.40 5.37
CA TYR A 21 2.95 3.67 4.53
C TYR A 21 3.09 5.16 4.18
N VAL A 22 1.99 5.82 3.78
CA VAL A 22 2.00 7.26 3.50
C VAL A 22 2.37 8.06 4.76
N ALA A 23 1.85 7.68 5.92
CA ALA A 23 2.22 8.32 7.18
C ALA A 23 3.72 8.13 7.50
N SER A 24 4.28 6.94 7.31
CA SER A 24 5.71 6.68 7.47
C SER A 24 6.56 7.58 6.55
N LEU A 25 6.19 7.70 5.27
CA LEU A 25 6.89 8.59 4.35
C LEU A 25 6.85 10.05 4.80
N ARG A 26 5.72 10.53 5.35
CA ARG A 26 5.63 11.88 5.93
C ARG A 26 6.59 12.06 7.11
N LEU A 27 6.67 11.08 7.99
CA LEU A 27 7.56 11.12 9.16
C LEU A 27 9.04 11.14 8.74
N GLU A 28 9.36 10.49 7.63
CA GLU A 28 10.70 10.50 7.02
C GLU A 28 11.02 11.78 6.23
N GLY A 29 10.06 12.72 6.11
CA GLY A 29 10.25 14.00 5.44
C GLY A 29 9.99 13.99 3.93
N PHE A 30 9.42 12.91 3.38
CA PHE A 30 9.03 12.87 1.97
C PHE A 30 7.77 13.70 1.73
N THR A 31 7.78 14.47 0.64
CA THR A 31 6.59 15.13 0.13
C THR A 31 5.65 14.09 -0.48
N VAL A 32 4.57 13.77 0.23
CA VAL A 32 3.55 12.83 -0.23
C VAL A 32 2.18 13.50 -0.31
N SER A 33 1.46 13.22 -1.40
CA SER A 33 0.13 13.78 -1.63
C SER A 33 -0.89 13.23 -0.62
N PRO A 34 -1.89 14.02 -0.18
CA PRO A 34 -2.94 13.56 0.72
C PRO A 34 -3.72 12.34 0.21
N ASP A 35 -3.97 12.28 -1.10
CA ASP A 35 -4.70 11.22 -1.81
C ASP A 35 -3.85 9.98 -2.13
N ALA A 36 -2.55 10.00 -1.82
CA ALA A 36 -1.63 8.92 -2.17
C ALA A 36 -2.03 7.55 -1.56
N ALA A 37 -2.76 7.55 -0.45
CA ALA A 37 -3.27 6.34 0.18
C ALA A 37 -4.53 5.77 -0.51
N GLU A 38 -5.30 6.62 -1.17
CA GLU A 38 -6.58 6.27 -1.80
C GLU A 38 -6.40 5.88 -3.27
N ARG A 39 -5.39 6.44 -3.94
CA ARG A 39 -5.11 6.17 -5.35
C ARG A 39 -4.97 4.67 -5.60
N GLU A 40 -5.64 4.20 -6.65
CA GLU A 40 -5.49 2.83 -7.14
C GLU A 40 -4.08 2.62 -7.66
N LEU A 41 -3.46 1.52 -7.22
CA LEU A 41 -2.14 1.14 -7.70
C LEU A 41 -2.30 0.28 -8.95
N PRO A 42 -1.42 0.44 -9.95
CA PRO A 42 -1.41 -0.43 -11.10
C PRO A 42 -1.17 -1.88 -10.66
N THR A 43 -1.80 -2.79 -11.37
CA THR A 43 -1.57 -4.23 -11.24
C THR A 43 -0.14 -4.59 -11.59
N ARG A 44 0.27 -5.78 -11.15
CA ARG A 44 1.61 -6.30 -11.46
C ARG A 44 1.81 -6.42 -12.97
N GLU A 45 0.80 -6.86 -13.70
CA GLU A 45 0.81 -7.04 -15.15
C GLU A 45 0.98 -5.70 -15.88
N GLU A 46 0.29 -4.65 -15.42
CA GLU A 46 0.42 -3.30 -15.97
C GLU A 46 1.83 -2.74 -15.73
N LEU A 47 2.39 -2.94 -14.54
CA LEU A 47 3.77 -2.56 -14.25
C LEU A 47 4.74 -3.33 -15.14
N LEU A 48 4.61 -4.65 -15.23
CA LEU A 48 5.48 -5.47 -16.07
C LEU A 48 5.42 -5.04 -17.54
N ARG A 49 4.23 -4.75 -18.08
CA ARG A 49 4.07 -4.22 -19.46
C ARG A 49 4.76 -2.86 -19.63
N LYS A 50 4.62 -1.96 -18.65
CA LYS A 50 5.22 -0.62 -18.68
C LYS A 50 6.75 -0.68 -18.73
N TYR A 51 7.36 -1.56 -17.93
CA TYR A 51 8.82 -1.62 -17.78
C TYR A 51 9.50 -2.67 -18.69
N ARG A 52 8.76 -3.59 -19.32
CA ARG A 52 9.34 -4.63 -20.22
C ARG A 52 10.04 -4.10 -21.47
N LYS A 53 9.78 -2.86 -21.89
CA LYS A 53 10.32 -2.26 -23.13
C LYS A 53 11.27 -1.08 -22.87
N GLN A 54 11.88 -1.01 -21.69
CA GLN A 54 12.93 -0.02 -21.41
C GLN A 54 14.35 -0.60 -21.53
N SER A 55 14.54 -1.65 -22.34
CA SER A 55 15.86 -2.17 -22.71
C SER A 55 16.19 -1.85 -24.15
#